data_AF-A0A9W6Y9X5-F1
#
_entry.id   AF-A0A9W6Y9X5-F1
#
_cell.length_a   1.000
_cell.length_b   1.000
_cell.length_c   1.000
_cell.angle_alpha   90.00
_cell.angle_beta   90.00
_cell.angle_gamma   90.00
#
_symmetry.space_group_name_H-M   'P 1'
#
loop_
_entity.id
_entity.type
_entity.pdbx_description
1 polymer ?
#
loop_
_entity_poly.entity_id
_entity_poly.type
_entity_poly.pdbx_seq_one_letter_code
_entity_poly.pdbx_strand_id
1 'polypeptide(L)'
;MGQFHVDFELHGSAGNIFAKESIFLGKMSYLDVLVCDGNDATGLHIRCKGIPSKLLEEDAYNKYLDLYNGKSMSFDLSELCSININSKTQTVSKRSNFTRSVFLFT
;
A
#
# COMPACT_ATOMS: atom_id res chain seq x y z
N MET A 1 8.27 -23.95 9.44
CA MET A 1 7.01 -23.62 8.73
C MET A 1 5.99 -23.16 9.75
N GLY A 2 6.37 -22.16 10.55
CA GLY A 2 5.65 -21.75 11.75
C GLY A 2 4.83 -20.51 11.49
N GLN A 3 3.54 -20.59 11.86
CA GLN A 3 2.66 -19.47 12.15
C GLN A 3 2.61 -18.37 11.08
N PHE A 4 1.83 -18.60 10.02
CA PHE A 4 1.10 -17.49 9.41
C PHE A 4 0.03 -17.05 10.41
N HIS A 5 0.42 -16.27 11.42
CA HIS A 5 -0.53 -15.39 12.07
C HIS A 5 -0.91 -14.36 11.03
N VAL A 6 -2.09 -14.57 10.46
CA VAL A 6 -2.71 -13.64 9.54
C VAL A 6 -3.27 -12.52 10.41
N ASP A 7 -2.44 -11.53 10.71
CA ASP A 7 -2.86 -10.28 11.38
C ASP A 7 -3.61 -9.37 10.38
N PHE A 8 -4.57 -9.94 9.65
CA PHE A 8 -5.47 -9.11 8.83
C PHE A 8 -6.49 -8.48 9.76
N GLU A 9 -6.49 -7.15 9.81
CA GLU A 9 -7.55 -6.38 10.44
C GLU A 9 -8.55 -5.97 9.36
N LEU A 10 -9.79 -6.46 9.45
CA LEU A 10 -10.88 -6.05 8.58
C LEU A 10 -12.03 -5.51 9.43
N HIS A 11 -12.33 -4.23 9.25
CA HIS A 11 -13.37 -3.58 10.05
C HIS A 11 -14.73 -4.25 9.82
N GLY A 12 -15.39 -4.65 10.91
CA GLY A 12 -16.71 -5.29 10.86
C GLY A 12 -16.70 -6.78 10.53
N SER A 13 -15.54 -7.45 10.46
CA SER A 13 -15.49 -8.91 10.27
C SER A 13 -16.12 -9.66 11.45
N ALA A 14 -17.04 -10.58 11.16
CA ALA A 14 -17.70 -11.42 12.17
C ALA A 14 -17.13 -12.85 12.26
N GLY A 15 -16.03 -13.13 11.56
CA GLY A 15 -15.43 -14.46 11.43
C GLY A 15 -13.96 -14.41 11.03
N ASN A 16 -13.46 -15.48 10.42
CA ASN A 16 -12.09 -15.58 9.97
C ASN A 16 -11.90 -14.77 8.69
N ILE A 17 -10.81 -14.00 8.67
CA ILE A 17 -10.42 -13.22 7.51
C ILE A 17 -9.39 -14.01 6.71
N PHE A 18 -9.59 -14.11 5.40
CA PHE A 18 -8.66 -14.74 4.49
C PHE A 18 -8.59 -13.98 3.16
N ALA A 19 -7.48 -14.14 2.44
CA ALA A 19 -7.32 -13.57 1.11
C ALA A 19 -8.01 -14.49 0.09
N LYS A 20 -8.94 -13.95 -0.70
CA LYS A 20 -9.55 -14.67 -1.85
C LYS A 20 -8.71 -14.56 -3.12
N GLU A 21 -7.90 -13.51 -3.23
CA GLU A 21 -7.09 -13.18 -4.39
C GLU A 21 -5.88 -12.36 -3.94
N SER A 22 -4.73 -12.58 -4.58
CA SER A 22 -3.49 -11.87 -4.27
C SER A 22 -2.71 -11.54 -5.55
N ILE A 23 -2.16 -10.33 -5.63
CA ILE A 23 -1.24 -9.88 -6.69
C ILE A 23 0.14 -9.65 -6.06
N PHE A 24 1.14 -10.41 -6.48
CA PHE A 24 2.52 -10.28 -6.01
C PHE A 24 3.39 -9.60 -7.07
N LEU A 25 3.92 -8.42 -6.76
CA LEU A 25 4.84 -7.69 -7.63
C LEU A 25 6.31 -8.02 -7.32
N GLY A 26 6.59 -8.50 -6.11
CA GLY A 26 7.93 -8.89 -5.68
C GLY A 26 8.08 -8.90 -4.16
N LYS A 27 9.32 -8.96 -3.69
CA LYS A 27 9.61 -9.03 -2.25
C LYS A 27 9.05 -7.81 -1.51
N MET A 28 8.13 -8.07 -0.57
CA MET A 28 7.45 -7.04 0.25
C MET A 28 6.59 -6.06 -0.56
N SER A 29 6.15 -6.44 -1.76
CA SER A 29 5.24 -5.67 -2.59
C SER A 29 4.10 -6.56 -3.12
N TYR A 30 2.93 -6.47 -2.50
CA TYR A 30 1.76 -7.29 -2.79
C TYR A 30 0.44 -6.58 -2.41
N LEU A 31 -0.65 -7.08 -2.99
CA LEU A 31 -2.03 -6.72 -2.66
C LEU A 31 -2.80 -7.99 -2.42
N ASP A 32 -3.50 -8.07 -1.29
CA ASP A 32 -4.45 -9.14 -0.96
C ASP A 32 -5.88 -8.58 -0.94
N VAL A 33 -6.80 -9.27 -1.60
CA VAL A 33 -8.24 -9.02 -1.51
C VAL A 33 -8.80 -9.87 -0.38
N LEU A 34 -9.17 -9.22 0.72
CA LEU A 34 -9.64 -9.85 1.93
C LEU A 34 -11.15 -10.05 1.93
N VAL A 35 -11.58 -11.20 2.43
CA VAL A 35 -12.98 -11.54 2.70
C VAL A 35 -13.10 -12.19 4.07
N CYS A 36 -14.30 -12.12 4.63
CA CYS A 36 -14.67 -12.77 5.88
C CYS A 36 -15.63 -13.94 5.61
N ASP A 37 -15.50 -15.06 6.33
CA ASP A 37 -16.46 -16.18 6.24
C ASP A 37 -17.76 -15.94 7.03
N GLY A 38 -17.71 -15.10 8.06
CA GLY A 38 -18.84 -14.85 8.97
C GLY A 38 -19.82 -13.78 8.50
N ASN A 39 -19.46 -13.00 7.47
CA ASN A 39 -20.30 -11.96 6.86
C ASN A 39 -19.69 -11.44 5.54
N ASP A 40 -20.43 -10.57 4.85
CA ASP A 40 -20.01 -9.95 3.58
C ASP A 40 -18.95 -8.83 3.74
N ALA A 41 -18.15 -8.85 4.81
CA ALA A 41 -17.08 -7.88 4.99
C ALA A 41 -15.97 -8.14 3.96
N THR A 42 -15.57 -7.10 3.24
CA THR A 42 -14.48 -7.15 2.24
C THR A 42 -13.53 -6.00 2.43
N GLY A 43 -12.25 -6.20 2.13
CA GLY A 43 -11.25 -5.14 2.19
C GLY A 43 -10.02 -5.45 1.36
N LEU A 44 -9.11 -4.48 1.33
CA LEU A 44 -7.82 -4.63 0.66
C LEU A 44 -6.71 -4.53 1.71
N HIS A 45 -5.78 -5.47 1.68
CA HIS A 45 -4.55 -5.38 2.43
C HIS A 45 -3.40 -5.14 1.45
N ILE A 46 -2.85 -3.93 1.49
CA ILE A 46 -1.86 -3.45 0.52
C ILE A 46 -0.51 -3.23 1.17
N ARG A 47 0.54 -3.66 0.49
CA ARG A 47 1.92 -3.35 0.89
C ARG A 47 2.76 -3.15 -0.34
N CYS A 48 3.32 -1.95 -0.54
CA CYS A 48 4.31 -1.70 -1.58
C CYS A 48 5.57 -1.13 -0.93
N LYS A 49 6.67 -1.88 -0.93
CA LYS A 49 7.89 -1.46 -0.24
C LYS A 49 8.36 -0.10 -0.76
N GLY A 50 8.34 0.91 0.12
CA GLY A 50 8.81 2.27 -0.13
C GLY A 50 7.80 3.20 -0.81
N ILE A 51 6.55 2.77 -0.99
CA ILE A 51 5.43 3.64 -1.37
C ILE A 51 4.43 3.62 -0.20
N PRO A 52 4.10 4.77 0.41
CA PRO A 52 3.07 4.84 1.45
C PRO A 52 1.71 4.33 0.94
N SER A 53 0.98 3.60 1.78
CA SER A 53 -0.34 3.03 1.44
C SER A 53 -1.33 4.09 0.96
N LYS A 54 -1.30 5.28 1.57
CA LYS A 54 -2.17 6.41 1.22
C LYS A 54 -2.12 6.84 -0.25
N LEU A 55 -0.97 6.67 -0.93
CA LEU A 55 -0.86 6.98 -2.38
C LEU A 55 -1.41 5.86 -3.28
N LEU A 56 -1.65 4.69 -2.70
CA LEU A 56 -2.10 3.48 -3.37
C LEU A 56 -3.58 3.18 -3.11
N GLU A 57 -4.17 3.72 -2.03
CA GLU A 57 -5.56 3.46 -1.63
C GLU A 57 -6.57 3.72 -2.75
N GLU A 58 -6.43 4.84 -3.46
CA GLU A 58 -7.25 5.12 -4.62
C GLU A 58 -6.90 4.14 -5.76
N ASP A 59 -7.90 3.38 -6.18
CA ASP A 59 -7.80 2.44 -7.30
C ASP A 59 -6.68 1.40 -7.16
N ALA A 60 -6.42 0.97 -5.92
CA ALA A 60 -5.31 0.08 -5.56
C ALA A 60 -5.25 -1.19 -6.45
N TYR A 61 -6.39 -1.84 -6.67
CA TYR A 61 -6.44 -3.08 -7.44
C TYR A 61 -5.94 -2.89 -8.88
N ASN A 62 -6.46 -1.89 -9.60
CA ASN A 62 -6.05 -1.62 -10.98
C ASN A 62 -4.60 -1.14 -11.06
N LYS A 63 -4.13 -0.33 -10.10
CA LYS A 63 -2.72 0.07 -10.03
C LYS A 63 -1.79 -1.15 -9.92
N TYR A 64 -2.12 -2.10 -9.04
CA TYR A 64 -1.33 -3.33 -8.89
C TYR A 64 -1.43 -4.23 -10.12
N LEU A 65 -2.61 -4.34 -10.73
CA LEU A 65 -2.79 -5.08 -11.98
C LEU A 65 -1.96 -4.49 -13.11
N ASP A 66 -1.94 -3.17 -13.25
CA ASP A 66 -1.13 -2.46 -14.24
C ASP A 66 0.37 -2.68 -14.01
N LEU A 67 0.84 -2.56 -12.77
CA LEU A 67 2.22 -2.86 -12.40
C LEU A 67 2.58 -4.32 -12.70
N TYR A 68 1.69 -5.27 -12.37
CA TYR A 68 1.85 -6.69 -12.63
C TYR A 68 1.96 -6.98 -14.13
N ASN A 69 1.18 -6.29 -14.95
CA ASN A 69 1.23 -6.35 -16.42
C ASN A 69 2.44 -5.60 -17.02
N GLY A 70 3.37 -5.12 -16.20
CA GLY A 70 4.61 -4.48 -16.64
C GLY A 70 4.49 -2.98 -16.96
N LYS A 71 3.35 -2.33 -16.67
CA LYS A 71 3.26 -0.87 -16.83
C LYS A 71 4.06 -0.18 -15.73
N SER A 72 4.81 0.85 -16.10
CA SER A 72 5.53 1.69 -15.14
C SER A 72 4.61 2.74 -14.50
N MET A 73 4.79 3.02 -13.22
CA MET A 73 4.07 4.08 -12.51
C MET A 73 5.02 4.94 -11.68
N SER A 74 4.72 6.24 -11.56
CA SER A 74 5.48 7.17 -10.73
C SER A 74 4.58 7.76 -9.65
N PHE A 75 5.08 7.80 -8.42
CA PHE A 75 4.37 8.30 -7.25
C PHE A 75 5.10 9.52 -6.68
N ASP A 76 4.37 10.60 -6.41
CA ASP A 76 4.92 11.74 -5.68
C ASP A 76 4.75 11.54 -4.16
N LEU A 77 5.86 11.27 -3.49
CA LEU A 77 5.94 11.09 -2.05
C LEU A 77 5.98 12.43 -1.30
N SER A 78 6.17 13.56 -2.00
CA SER A 78 6.26 14.88 -1.37
C SER A 78 4.95 15.32 -0.73
N GLU A 79 3.81 14.81 -1.21
CA GLU A 79 2.48 15.07 -0.67
C GLU A 79 2.33 14.59 0.77
N LEU A 80 3.01 13.50 1.12
CA LEU A 80 2.97 12.89 2.44
C LEU A 80 4.19 13.24 3.31
N CYS A 81 5.14 14.03 2.78
CA CYS A 81 6.28 14.49 3.57
C CYS A 81 5.84 15.54 4.59
N SER A 82 6.24 15.32 5.84
CA SER A 82 6.03 16.29 6.91
C SER A 82 6.77 17.61 6.61
N ILE A 83 6.13 18.73 6.97
CA ILE A 83 6.77 20.04 6.96
C ILE A 83 7.72 20.09 8.16
N ASN A 84 8.95 20.52 7.94
CA ASN A 84 9.92 20.75 9.01
C ASN A 84 9.83 22.21 9.46
N ILE A 85 9.44 22.43 10.71
CA ILE A 85 9.33 23.75 11.33
C ILE A 85 10.42 23.84 12.42
N ASN A 86 11.39 24.72 12.25
CA ASN A 86 12.39 25.01 13.26
C ASN A 86 11.95 26.22 14.09
N SER A 87 11.48 25.96 15.31
CA SER A 87 10.98 27.02 16.20
C SER A 87 12.07 27.97 16.72
N LYS A 88 13.35 27.57 16.70
CA LYS A 88 14.47 28.41 17.17
C LYS A 88 14.88 29.44 16.12
N THR A 89 14.98 29.02 14.87
CA THR A 89 15.35 29.89 13.74
C THR A 89 14.14 30.49 13.03
N GLN A 90 12.92 30.07 13.40
CA GLN A 90 11.66 30.40 12.73
C GLN A 90 11.66 30.05 11.23
N THR A 91 12.47 29.06 10.82
CA THR A 91 12.54 28.61 9.43
C THR A 91 11.61 27.44 9.20
N VAL A 92 10.83 27.50 8.13
CA VAL A 92 9.98 26.41 7.65
C VAL A 92 10.57 25.85 6.37
N SER A 93 10.71 24.53 6.29
CA SER A 93 11.19 23.84 5.09
C SER A 93 10.31 22.64 4.76
N LYS A 94 10.09 22.42 3.46
CA LYS A 94 9.37 21.26 2.92
C LYS A 94 10.15 20.73 1.74
N ARG A 95 10.19 19.39 1.60
CA ARG A 95 10.74 18.78 0.39
C ARG A 95 9.81 19.07 -0.78
N SER A 96 10.30 19.76 -1.81
CA SER A 96 9.52 20.23 -2.95
C SER A 96 9.30 19.16 -4.02
N ASN A 97 10.22 18.20 -4.14
CA ASN A 97 10.09 17.08 -5.05
C ASN A 97 10.59 15.80 -4.37
N PHE A 98 9.77 14.76 -4.39
CA PHE A 98 10.20 13.45 -3.92
C PHE A 98 9.43 12.35 -4.65
N THR A 99 9.87 12.01 -5.85
CA THR A 99 9.18 11.01 -6.66
C THR A 99 9.84 9.64 -6.55
N ARG A 100 9.03 8.59 -6.68
CA ARG A 100 9.52 7.21 -6.80
C ARG A 100 8.80 6.49 -7.93
N SER A 101 9.58 5.91 -8.84
CA SER A 101 9.06 5.12 -9.95
C SER A 101 9.16 3.64 -9.65
N VAL A 102 8.14 2.88 -10.03
CA VAL A 102 8.10 1.42 -9.93
C VAL A 102 8.08 0.86 -11.35
N PHE A 103 9.03 -0.04 -11.62
CA PHE A 103 9.15 -0.79 -12.86
C PHE A 103 9.51 -2.23 -12.50
N LEU A 104 8.80 -3.19 -13.08
CA LEU A 104 9.10 -4.61 -12.92
C LEU A 104 9.88 -5.07 -14.16
N PHE A 105 11.10 -5.56 -13.94
CA PHE A 105 11.82 -6.28 -14.98
C PHE A 105 11.16 -7.65 -15.11
N THR A 106 10.42 -7.84 -16.22
CA THR A 106 9.92 -9.16 -16.64
C THR A 106 11.00 -9.92 -17.39
#